data_AF-A0A382KG71-F1
#
_entry.id   AF-A0A382KG71-F1
#
_cell.length_a   1.000
_cell.length_b   1.000
_cell.length_c   1.000
_cell.angle_alpha   90.00
_cell.angle_beta   90.00
_cell.angle_gamma   90.00
#
_symmetry.space_group_name_H-M   'P 1'
#
loop_
_entity.id
_entity.type
_entity.pdbx_description
1 polymer ?
#
loop_
_entity_poly.entity_id
_entity_poly.type
_entity_poly.pdbx_seq_one_letter_code
_entity_poly.pdbx_strand_id
1 'polypeptide(L)'
;MTSRQRVLAALGREPVDRTPVCNPTSVATVELMDLVDASFPEANRQPELMARLAATGYTELGFDTIMPVFSIIQESSALGCKIQWEQKDNWPTVKMREPIYEDVDDINIPSDLLIHQDTKCVLDAIKIL
;
A
#
# COMPACT_ATOMS: atom_id res chain seq x y z
N MET A 1 17.80 -20.04 1.56
CA MET A 1 16.54 -19.80 0.83
C MET A 1 16.50 -18.35 0.36
N THR A 2 15.85 -18.03 -0.76
CA THR A 2 15.53 -16.63 -1.10
C THR A 2 14.49 -16.07 -0.14
N SER A 3 14.36 -14.74 -0.03
CA SER A 3 13.34 -14.11 0.83
C SER A 3 11.94 -14.62 0.49
N ARG A 4 11.56 -14.63 -0.80
CA ARG A 4 10.29 -15.18 -1.27
C ARG A 4 10.09 -16.64 -0.87
N GLN A 5 11.09 -17.50 -1.06
CA GLN A 5 10.99 -18.93 -0.69
C GLN A 5 10.75 -19.09 0.81
N ARG A 6 11.49 -18.35 1.63
CA ARG A 6 11.39 -18.39 3.10
C ARG A 6 10.01 -17.96 3.58
N VAL A 7 9.49 -16.86 3.04
CA VAL A 7 8.16 -16.33 3.42
C VAL A 7 7.06 -17.31 3.05
N LEU A 8 7.06 -17.83 1.82
CA LEU A 8 6.02 -18.77 1.36
C LEU A 8 6.07 -20.09 2.14
N ALA A 9 7.26 -20.63 2.41
CA ALA A 9 7.44 -21.83 3.23
C ALA A 9 6.91 -21.60 4.65
N ALA A 10 7.24 -20.48 5.28
CA ALA A 10 6.75 -20.16 6.63
C ALA A 10 5.22 -20.05 6.68
N LEU A 11 4.59 -19.39 5.70
CA LEU A 11 3.13 -19.32 5.59
C LEU A 11 2.50 -20.70 5.37
N GLY A 12 3.17 -21.56 4.60
CA GLY A 12 2.82 -22.97 4.41
C GLY A 12 3.13 -23.89 5.60
N ARG A 13 3.73 -23.36 6.68
CA ARG A 13 4.22 -24.13 7.84
C ARG A 13 5.26 -25.20 7.48
N GLU A 14 6.03 -24.96 6.44
CA GLU A 14 7.15 -25.79 6.00
C GLU A 14 8.45 -25.40 6.73
N PRO A 15 9.48 -26.28 6.77
CA PRO A 15 10.77 -25.92 7.32
C PRO A 15 11.42 -24.72 6.62
N VAL A 16 12.03 -23.83 7.41
CA VAL A 16 12.75 -22.64 6.93
C VAL A 16 14.18 -22.59 7.48
N ASP A 17 15.07 -21.91 6.77
CA ASP A 17 16.48 -21.71 7.18
C ASP A 17 16.64 -20.74 8.36
N ARG A 18 15.73 -19.75 8.47
CA ARG A 18 15.50 -18.88 9.63
C ARG A 18 14.07 -18.35 9.61
N THR A 19 13.59 -17.80 10.72
CA THR A 19 12.31 -17.08 10.76
C THR A 19 12.34 -15.90 9.77
N PRO A 20 11.38 -15.80 8.82
CA PRO A 20 11.27 -14.63 7.95
C PRO A 20 10.77 -13.41 8.73
N VAL A 21 11.18 -12.24 8.29
CA VAL A 21 10.70 -10.96 8.82
C VAL A 21 9.85 -10.30 7.73
N CYS A 22 8.53 -10.26 7.94
CA CYS A 22 7.58 -9.74 6.96
C CYS A 22 6.89 -8.48 7.50
N ASN A 23 6.48 -7.59 6.59
CA ASN A 23 5.63 -6.44 6.90
C ASN A 23 4.34 -6.52 6.06
N PRO A 24 3.23 -7.01 6.63
CA PRO A 24 1.94 -7.02 5.92
C PRO A 24 1.27 -5.65 5.88
N THR A 25 1.84 -4.65 6.56
CA THR A 25 1.35 -3.27 6.63
C THR A 25 2.44 -2.30 6.18
N SER A 26 2.04 -1.04 5.99
CA SER A 26 2.97 0.06 5.71
C SER A 26 4.11 0.12 6.74
N VAL A 27 5.31 0.36 6.24
CA VAL A 27 6.51 0.67 7.02
C VAL A 27 7.08 2.05 6.65
N ALA A 28 6.33 2.83 5.87
CA ALA A 28 6.76 4.15 5.43
C ALA A 28 6.90 5.10 6.63
N THR A 29 8.03 5.79 6.69
CA THR A 29 8.32 6.84 7.66
C THR A 29 8.75 8.10 6.91
N VAL A 30 8.68 9.26 7.58
CA VAL A 30 9.17 10.53 7.03
C VAL A 30 10.64 10.44 6.60
N GLU A 31 11.47 9.74 7.37
CA GLU A 31 12.89 9.53 7.06
C GLU A 31 13.09 8.69 5.78
N LEU A 32 12.29 7.64 5.58
CA LEU A 32 12.33 6.85 4.35
C LEU A 32 11.82 7.64 3.14
N MET A 33 10.81 8.48 3.33
CA MET A 33 10.33 9.38 2.29
C MET A 33 11.41 10.36 1.84
N ASP A 34 12.13 10.96 2.79
CA ASP A 34 13.26 11.87 2.50
C ASP A 34 14.43 11.15 1.85
N LEU A 35 14.72 9.93 2.28
CA LEU A 35 15.83 9.13 1.76
C LEU A 35 15.70 8.86 0.25
N VAL A 36 14.48 8.63 -0.25
CA VAL A 36 14.23 8.24 -1.64
C VAL A 36 13.47 9.29 -2.48
N ASP A 37 13.26 10.48 -1.93
CA ASP A 37 12.49 11.56 -2.55
C ASP A 37 11.11 11.08 -3.03
N ALA A 38 10.39 10.40 -2.13
CA ALA A 38 9.08 9.82 -2.39
C ALA A 38 8.16 10.08 -1.19
N SER A 39 7.70 11.33 -1.07
CA SER A 39 6.83 11.76 0.02
C SER A 39 5.35 11.52 -0.25
N PHE A 40 4.55 11.48 0.82
CA PHE A 40 3.10 11.63 0.70
C PHE A 40 2.71 13.09 0.44
N PRO A 41 1.57 13.32 -0.25
CA PRO A 41 0.63 12.32 -0.76
C PRO A 41 1.03 11.67 -2.09
N GLU A 42 2.07 12.15 -2.77
CA GLU A 42 2.41 11.72 -4.13
C GLU A 42 2.76 10.23 -4.21
N ALA A 43 3.49 9.69 -3.23
CA ALA A 43 3.82 8.26 -3.16
C ALA A 43 2.59 7.37 -2.91
N ASN A 44 1.42 7.91 -2.59
CA ASN A 44 0.17 7.15 -2.57
C ASN A 44 -0.55 7.10 -3.93
N ARG A 45 -0.13 7.91 -4.91
CA ARG A 45 -0.87 8.17 -6.16
C ARG A 45 -0.03 8.07 -7.43
N GLN A 46 1.29 7.95 -7.31
CA GLN A 46 2.22 7.75 -8.42
C GLN A 46 2.93 6.40 -8.26
N PRO A 47 2.83 5.47 -9.23
CA PRO A 47 3.30 4.11 -9.06
C PRO A 47 4.81 4.01 -8.88
N GLU A 48 5.59 4.86 -9.54
CA GLU A 48 7.05 4.87 -9.41
C GLU A 48 7.51 5.34 -8.03
N LEU A 49 6.83 6.34 -7.46
CA LEU A 49 7.12 6.84 -6.12
C LEU A 49 6.68 5.82 -5.05
N MET A 50 5.51 5.21 -5.25
CA MET A 50 5.00 4.14 -4.40
C MET A 50 5.96 2.95 -4.35
N ALA A 51 6.36 2.44 -5.51
CA ALA A 51 7.30 1.32 -5.62
C ALA A 51 8.66 1.68 -4.98
N ARG A 52 9.17 2.88 -5.25
CA ARG A 52 10.44 3.35 -4.70
C ARG A 52 10.42 3.42 -3.17
N LEU A 53 9.40 4.03 -2.58
CA LEU A 53 9.25 4.10 -1.13
C LEU A 53 9.06 2.71 -0.52
N ALA A 54 8.23 1.87 -1.12
CA ALA A 54 7.97 0.52 -0.64
C ALA A 54 9.24 -0.35 -0.63
N ALA A 55 10.10 -0.21 -1.66
CA ALA A 55 11.32 -0.98 -1.79
C ALA A 55 12.27 -0.80 -0.59
N THR A 56 12.21 0.35 0.08
CA THR A 56 13.04 0.63 1.27
C THR A 56 12.82 -0.36 2.42
N GLY A 57 11.63 -0.98 2.50
CA GLY A 57 11.38 -2.07 3.44
C GLY A 57 12.33 -3.25 3.24
N TYR A 58 12.64 -3.58 1.98
CA TYR A 58 13.61 -4.62 1.64
C TYR A 58 15.05 -4.08 1.64
N THR A 59 15.32 -2.94 1.01
CA THR A 59 16.69 -2.45 0.78
C THR A 59 17.35 -1.85 2.01
N GLU A 60 16.59 -1.14 2.85
CA GLU A 60 17.13 -0.40 4.01
C GLU A 60 16.82 -1.09 5.33
N LEU A 61 15.59 -1.63 5.48
CA LEU A 61 15.14 -2.24 6.72
C LEU A 61 15.37 -3.76 6.79
N GLY A 62 15.70 -4.41 5.66
CA GLY A 62 16.04 -5.83 5.60
C GLY A 62 14.87 -6.81 5.75
N PHE A 63 13.62 -6.36 5.51
CA PHE A 63 12.47 -7.26 5.47
C PHE A 63 12.59 -8.27 4.32
N ASP A 64 12.00 -9.45 4.51
CA ASP A 64 11.89 -10.48 3.47
C ASP A 64 10.75 -10.20 2.46
N THR A 65 9.99 -9.11 2.65
CA THR A 65 8.83 -8.70 1.84
C THR A 65 8.85 -7.21 1.49
N ILE A 66 8.08 -6.84 0.46
CA ILE A 66 7.77 -5.44 0.11
C ILE A 66 6.24 -5.29 0.12
N MET A 67 5.73 -4.24 0.75
CA MET A 67 4.29 -3.92 0.81
C MET A 67 4.07 -2.52 0.22
N PRO A 68 3.66 -2.41 -1.05
CA PRO A 68 3.47 -1.13 -1.71
C PRO A 68 2.15 -0.42 -1.36
N VAL A 69 1.25 -1.08 -0.63
CA VAL A 69 -0.03 -0.50 -0.21
C VAL A 69 0.13 0.10 1.18
N PHE A 70 0.16 1.43 1.25
CA PHE A 70 0.42 2.16 2.50
C PHE A 70 -0.83 2.45 3.34
N SER A 71 -2.01 2.37 2.74
CA SER A 71 -3.31 2.63 3.37
C SER A 71 -4.43 1.92 2.61
N ILE A 72 -5.63 1.89 3.17
CA ILE A 72 -6.87 1.33 2.56
C ILE A 72 -7.63 2.36 1.69
N ILE A 73 -6.98 3.50 1.43
CA ILE A 73 -7.62 4.68 0.87
C ILE A 73 -7.80 4.57 -0.64
N GLN A 74 -6.96 3.80 -1.32
CA GLN A 74 -7.07 3.58 -2.75
C GLN A 74 -8.39 2.88 -3.10
N GLU A 75 -8.76 1.84 -2.35
CA GLU A 75 -10.05 1.17 -2.47
C GLU A 75 -11.20 2.10 -2.09
N SER A 76 -11.06 2.85 -1.00
CA SER A 76 -12.08 3.82 -0.57
C SER A 76 -12.34 4.89 -1.65
N SER A 77 -11.28 5.41 -2.27
CA SER A 77 -11.37 6.36 -3.38
C SER A 77 -12.05 5.73 -4.59
N ALA A 78 -11.70 4.49 -4.92
CA ALA A 78 -12.28 3.77 -6.06
C ALA A 78 -13.77 3.42 -5.84
N LEU A 79 -14.20 3.25 -4.59
CA LEU A 79 -15.62 3.13 -4.22
C LEU A 79 -16.39 4.47 -4.31
N GLY A 80 -15.69 5.59 -4.41
CA GLY A 80 -16.27 6.94 -4.55
C GLY A 80 -16.20 7.80 -3.29
N CYS A 81 -15.55 7.35 -2.21
CA CYS A 81 -15.36 8.17 -1.02
C CYS A 81 -14.54 9.42 -1.35
N LYS A 82 -14.90 10.56 -0.74
CA LYS A 82 -14.07 11.76 -0.81
C LYS A 82 -12.86 11.60 0.10
N ILE A 83 -11.67 11.76 -0.46
CA ILE A 83 -10.42 11.55 0.26
C ILE A 83 -9.81 12.88 0.73
N GLN A 84 -9.35 12.90 1.97
CA GLN A 84 -8.36 13.84 2.50
C GLN A 84 -7.00 13.17 2.39
N TRP A 85 -6.22 13.56 1.39
CA TRP A 85 -4.90 12.95 1.15
C TRP A 85 -3.84 13.35 2.19
N GLU A 86 -4.18 14.30 3.07
CA GLU A 86 -3.31 14.83 4.11
C GLU A 86 -1.96 15.36 3.58
N GLN A 87 -1.01 15.61 4.48
CA GLN A 87 0.34 16.06 4.14
C GLN A 87 1.37 14.96 4.49
N LYS A 88 2.64 15.19 4.16
CA LYS A 88 3.74 14.23 4.30
C LYS A 88 3.79 13.47 5.64
N ASP A 89 3.45 14.14 6.74
CA ASP A 89 3.53 13.63 8.11
C ASP A 89 2.23 13.01 8.63
N ASN A 90 1.19 12.88 7.78
CA ASN A 90 -0.10 12.34 8.18
C ASN A 90 -0.67 11.37 7.11
N TRP A 91 -1.49 10.43 7.55
CA TRP A 91 -2.04 9.39 6.68
C TRP A 91 -3.28 9.87 5.96
N PRO A 92 -3.47 9.51 4.68
CA PRO A 92 -4.70 9.86 3.99
C PRO A 92 -5.90 9.21 4.69
N THR A 93 -7.03 9.90 4.70
CA THR A 93 -8.28 9.46 5.32
C THR A 93 -9.48 9.75 4.42
N VAL A 94 -10.60 9.07 4.64
CA VAL A 94 -11.88 9.46 4.02
C VAL A 94 -12.47 10.65 4.78
N LYS A 95 -13.22 11.50 4.08
CA LYS A 95 -14.04 12.54 4.71
C LYS A 95 -15.21 11.89 5.45
N MET A 96 -14.99 11.49 6.70
CA MET A 96 -15.95 10.73 7.53
C MET A 96 -17.33 11.40 7.68
N ARG A 97 -17.44 12.71 7.45
CA ARG A 97 -18.72 13.46 7.51
C ARG A 97 -19.49 13.48 6.19
N GLU A 98 -18.94 12.86 5.15
CA GLU A 98 -19.53 12.78 3.81
C GLU A 98 -19.57 11.29 3.38
N PRO A 99 -20.31 10.42 4.11
CA PRO A 99 -20.42 9.01 3.75
C PRO A 99 -21.11 8.85 2.39
N ILE A 100 -20.70 7.82 1.64
CA ILE A 100 -21.31 7.51 0.34
C ILE A 100 -22.47 6.52 0.44
N TYR A 101 -22.59 5.82 1.57
CA TYR A 101 -23.65 4.85 1.85
C TYR A 101 -24.27 5.16 3.21
N GLU A 102 -25.60 5.17 3.29
CA GLU A 102 -26.38 5.35 4.52
C GLU A 102 -27.03 4.03 4.97
N ASP A 103 -27.41 3.17 4.02
CA ASP A 103 -28.01 1.85 4.25
C ASP A 103 -27.35 0.76 3.38
N VAL A 104 -27.66 -0.51 3.64
CA VAL A 104 -27.14 -1.68 2.92
C VAL A 104 -27.50 -1.67 1.43
N ASP A 105 -28.63 -1.07 1.07
CA ASP A 105 -29.11 -0.97 -0.31
C ASP A 105 -28.28 0.03 -1.14
N ASP A 106 -27.52 0.92 -0.50
CA ASP A 106 -26.62 1.85 -1.20
C ASP A 106 -25.30 1.19 -1.61
N ILE A 107 -24.97 0.01 -1.05
CA ILE A 107 -23.70 -0.67 -1.29
C ILE A 107 -23.62 -1.08 -2.76
N ASN A 108 -22.73 -0.40 -3.48
CA ASN A 108 -22.49 -0.64 -4.90
C ASN A 108 -20.98 -0.68 -5.18
N ILE A 109 -20.49 -1.79 -5.74
CA ILE A 109 -19.10 -1.93 -6.16
C ILE A 109 -18.99 -1.46 -7.62
N PRO A 110 -18.27 -0.36 -7.91
CA PRO A 110 -18.14 0.13 -9.27
C PRO A 110 -17.45 -0.89 -10.18
N SER A 111 -17.96 -1.05 -11.41
CA SER A 111 -17.38 -2.00 -12.39
C SER A 111 -15.97 -1.62 -12.83
N ASP A 112 -15.58 -0.37 -12.62
CA ASP A 112 -14.28 0.21 -12.94
C ASP A 112 -13.33 0.29 -11.75
N LEU A 113 -13.66 -0.34 -10.60
CA LEU A 113 -12.85 -0.34 -9.37
C LEU A 113 -11.36 -0.60 -9.63
N LEU A 114 -11.03 -1.60 -10.47
CA LEU A 114 -9.64 -2.00 -10.73
C LEU A 114 -8.90 -1.06 -11.71
N ILE A 115 -9.63 -0.28 -12.50
CA ILE A 115 -9.05 0.67 -13.47
C ILE A 115 -9.13 2.12 -12.98
N HIS A 116 -9.79 2.36 -11.84
CA HIS A 116 -9.75 3.63 -11.12
C HIS A 116 -8.29 4.02 -10.84
N GLN A 117 -7.95 5.30 -11.01
CA GLN A 117 -6.56 5.78 -11.01
C GLN A 117 -5.77 5.36 -9.76
N ASP A 118 -6.39 5.42 -8.56
CA ASP A 118 -5.70 5.20 -7.30
C ASP A 118 -5.50 3.69 -7.02
N THR A 119 -6.43 2.83 -7.46
CA THR A 119 -6.23 1.36 -7.46
C THR A 119 -5.21 0.95 -8.51
N LYS A 120 -5.27 1.57 -9.69
CA LYS A 120 -4.31 1.33 -10.77
C LYS A 120 -2.89 1.70 -10.35
N CYS A 121 -2.70 2.77 -9.58
CA CYS A 121 -1.40 3.13 -8.99
C CYS A 121 -0.79 1.95 -8.20
N VAL A 122 -1.57 1.31 -7.34
CA VAL A 122 -1.12 0.13 -6.58
C VAL A 122 -0.75 -1.03 -7.51
N LEU A 123 -1.61 -1.35 -8.49
CA LEU A 123 -1.35 -2.45 -9.41
C LEU A 123 -0.12 -2.20 -10.28
N ASP A 124 0.13 -0.95 -10.68
CA ASP A 124 1.30 -0.59 -11.47
C ASP A 124 2.56 -0.57 -10.60
N ALA A 125 2.49 -0.13 -9.33
CA ALA A 125 3.61 -0.25 -8.39
C ALA A 125 4.00 -1.72 -8.13
N ILE A 126 3.02 -2.62 -8.02
CA ILE A 126 3.27 -4.07 -7.88
C ILE A 126 4.00 -4.64 -9.11
N LYS A 127 3.74 -4.14 -10.32
CA LYS A 127 4.44 -4.60 -11.54
C LYS A 127 5.90 -4.11 -11.62
N ILE A 128 6.21 -3.00 -10.95
CA ILE A 128 7.57 -2.43 -10.92
C ILE A 128 8.49 -3.24 -9.99
N LEU A 129 7.94 -3.81 -8.92
CA LEU A 129 8.64 -4.57 -7.87
C LEU A 129 8.81 -6.05 -8.22
#